data_AF-A0A1F4HNH8-F1
#
_entry.id   AF-A0A1F4HNH8-F1
#
_cell.length_a   1.000
_cell.length_b   1.000
_cell.length_c   1.000
_cell.angle_alpha   90.00
_cell.angle_beta   90.00
_cell.angle_gamma   90.00
#
_symmetry.space_group_name_H-M   'P 1'
#
loop_
_entity.id
_entity.type
_entity.pdbx_description
1 polymer ?
#
loop_
_entity_poly.entity_id
_entity_poly.type
_entity_poly.pdbx_seq_one_letter_code
_entity_poly.pdbx_strand_id
1 'polypeptide(L)'
;AFNAQTQGVEPGLKLPVVITAYADKSFTFVLKSPPASVLLKKAAKIEKGSGKAHLEKVGKITREQLEEIAKIKIKDLTGADMDAAVRTIAGSARSMGLIVEGV
;
A
#
# COMPACT_ATOMS: atom_id res chain seq x y z
N ALA A 1 -11.41 -17.97 -13.55
CA ALA A 1 -10.04 -17.78 -13.03
C ALA A 1 -9.94 -16.54 -12.14
N PHE A 2 -10.31 -15.35 -12.62
CA PHE A 2 -10.24 -14.09 -11.84
C PHE A 2 -11.19 -14.03 -10.63
N ASN A 3 -12.49 -14.32 -10.84
CA ASN A 3 -13.52 -14.18 -9.80
C ASN A 3 -13.35 -15.14 -8.60
N ALA A 4 -12.71 -16.30 -8.79
CA ALA A 4 -12.46 -17.27 -7.72
C ALA A 4 -11.30 -16.85 -6.80
N GLN A 5 -10.32 -16.12 -7.35
CA GLN A 5 -9.17 -15.63 -6.56
C GLN A 5 -9.48 -14.32 -5.82
N THR A 6 -10.54 -13.60 -6.20
CA THR A 6 -10.95 -12.34 -5.55
C THR A 6 -12.02 -12.53 -4.45
N GLN A 7 -12.55 -13.74 -4.26
CA GLN A 7 -13.61 -14.02 -3.27
C GLN A 7 -13.14 -13.92 -1.81
N GLY A 8 -11.85 -14.05 -1.54
CA GLY A 8 -11.29 -14.03 -0.18
C GLY A 8 -10.80 -12.66 0.31
N VAL A 9 -10.95 -11.60 -0.49
CA VAL A 9 -10.46 -10.26 -0.11
C VAL A 9 -11.65 -9.35 0.16
N GLU A 10 -11.61 -8.64 1.28
CA GLU A 10 -12.67 -7.71 1.72
C GLU A 10 -13.24 -6.90 0.54
N PRO A 11 -14.56 -6.99 0.30
CA PRO A 11 -15.24 -6.17 -0.70
C PRO A 11 -14.94 -4.69 -0.47
N GLY A 12 -14.33 -4.03 -1.45
CA GLY A 12 -14.02 -2.59 -1.42
C GLY A 12 -12.52 -2.23 -1.36
N LEU A 13 -11.63 -3.19 -1.12
CA LEU A 13 -10.19 -2.99 -1.27
C LEU A 13 -9.79 -3.13 -2.74
N LYS A 14 -9.44 -2.02 -3.39
CA LYS A 14 -8.92 -1.99 -4.77
C LYS A 14 -7.55 -2.68 -4.80
N LEU A 15 -7.52 -3.94 -5.25
CA LEU A 15 -6.29 -4.69 -5.49
C LEU A 15 -5.77 -4.39 -6.89
N PRO A 16 -4.53 -3.89 -7.03
CA PRO A 16 -3.92 -3.72 -8.33
C PRO A 16 -3.59 -5.09 -8.93
N VAL A 17 -3.87 -5.22 -10.23
CA VAL A 17 -3.60 -6.44 -10.99
C VAL A 17 -2.62 -6.08 -12.10
N VAL A 18 -1.52 -6.80 -12.18
CA VAL A 18 -0.61 -6.70 -13.32
C VAL A 18 -1.02 -7.76 -14.33
N ILE A 19 -1.46 -7.31 -15.50
CA ILE A 19 -1.83 -8.18 -16.62
C ILE A 19 -0.67 -8.15 -17.62
N THR A 20 -0.10 -9.30 -17.91
CA THR A 20 0.86 -9.47 -19.00
C THR A 20 0.13 -10.14 -20.15
N ALA A 21 -0.05 -9.42 -21.25
CA ALA A 21 -0.66 -9.93 -22.47
C ALA A 21 0.42 -10.42 -23.44
N TYR A 22 0.25 -11.61 -24.00
CA TYR A 22 1.16 -12.21 -24.97
C TYR A 22 0.57 -12.16 -26.39
N ALA A 23 1.44 -12.28 -27.40
CA ALA A 23 1.06 -12.18 -28.81
C ALA A 23 0.14 -13.32 -29.29
N ASP A 24 0.13 -14.44 -28.57
CA ASP A 24 -0.74 -15.60 -28.80
C ASP A 24 -2.16 -15.42 -28.23
N LYS A 25 -2.51 -14.21 -27.79
CA LYS A 25 -3.77 -13.87 -27.08
C LYS A 25 -3.91 -14.55 -25.72
N SER A 26 -2.85 -15.15 -25.18
CA SER A 26 -2.82 -15.57 -23.79
C SER A 26 -2.53 -14.38 -22.88
N PHE A 27 -3.01 -14.47 -21.63
CA PHE A 27 -2.75 -13.45 -20.62
C PHE A 27 -2.41 -14.13 -19.28
N THR A 28 -1.36 -13.65 -18.63
CA THR A 28 -1.08 -13.98 -17.23
C THR A 28 -1.45 -12.78 -16.38
N PHE A 29 -2.04 -13.03 -15.22
CA PHE A 29 -2.39 -11.98 -14.27
C PHE A 29 -1.81 -12.30 -12.91
N VAL A 30 -1.20 -11.29 -12.28
CA VAL A 30 -0.66 -11.39 -10.93
C VAL A 30 -1.41 -10.40 -10.06
N LEU A 31 -2.11 -10.93 -9.06
CA LEU A 31 -2.77 -10.14 -8.01
C LEU A 31 -1.69 -9.64 -7.04
N LYS A 32 -1.57 -8.32 -6.90
CA LYS A 32 -0.68 -7.71 -5.91
C LYS A 32 -1.45 -7.32 -4.66
N SER A 33 -0.75 -7.18 -3.54
CA SER A 33 -1.32 -6.65 -2.32
C SER A 33 -1.85 -5.22 -2.51
N PRO A 34 -2.75 -4.76 -1.63
CA PRO A 34 -3.32 -3.42 -1.71
C PRO A 34 -2.23 -2.32 -1.76
N PRO A 35 -2.48 -1.21 -2.46
CA PRO A 35 -1.52 -0.12 -2.54
C PRO A 35 -1.24 0.44 -1.15
N ALA A 36 0.02 0.81 -0.89
CA ALA A 36 0.42 1.37 0.41
C ALA A 36 -0.43 2.61 0.75
N SER A 37 -0.78 3.43 -0.24
CA SER A 37 -1.64 4.59 -0.07
C SER A 37 -3.04 4.27 0.47
N VAL A 38 -3.60 3.12 0.14
CA VAL A 38 -4.93 2.71 0.65
C VAL A 38 -4.82 2.23 2.09
N LEU A 39 -3.79 1.45 2.41
CA LEU A 39 -3.51 0.98 3.77
C LEU A 39 -3.17 2.14 4.71
N LEU A 40 -2.36 3.09 4.25
CA LEU A 40 -2.01 4.31 4.99
C LEU A 40 -3.24 5.20 5.25
N LYS A 41 -4.13 5.33 4.26
CA LYS A 41 -5.41 6.05 4.44
C LYS A 41 -6.30 5.41 5.48
N LYS A 42 -6.42 4.07 5.46
CA LYS A 42 -7.17 3.32 6.48
C LYS A 42 -6.55 3.49 7.87
N ALA A 43 -5.23 3.36 8.01
CA ALA A 43 -4.53 3.49 9.29
C ALA A 43 -4.60 4.90 9.86
N ALA A 44 -4.44 5.93 9.02
CA ALA A 44 -4.55 7.34 9.42
C ALA A 44 -6.01 7.85 9.47
N LYS A 45 -7.00 7.01 9.14
CA LYS A 45 -8.44 7.34 9.08
C LYS A 45 -8.75 8.58 8.23
N ILE A 46 -8.07 8.70 7.09
CA ILE A 46 -8.26 9.81 6.13
C ILE A 46 -8.80 9.30 4.79
N GLU A 47 -9.66 10.07 4.15
CA GLU A 47 -10.20 9.73 2.82
C GLU A 47 -9.29 10.21 1.68
N LYS A 48 -8.69 11.39 1.85
CA LYS A 48 -7.84 12.06 0.86
C LYS A 48 -6.47 12.40 1.45
N GLY A 49 -5.43 12.18 0.64
CA GLY A 49 -4.08 12.65 0.97
C GLY A 49 -3.95 14.16 0.77
N SER A 50 -2.86 14.73 1.27
CA SER A 50 -2.57 16.15 1.11
C SER A 50 -2.34 16.52 -0.36
N GLY A 51 -2.96 17.61 -0.81
CA GLY A 51 -2.66 18.21 -2.12
C GLY A 51 -1.29 18.88 -2.17
N LYS A 52 -0.74 19.24 -1.01
CA LYS A 52 0.59 19.84 -0.84
C LYS A 52 1.30 19.19 0.35
N ALA A 53 1.78 17.96 0.16
CA ALA A 53 2.35 17.13 1.23
C ALA A 53 3.46 17.78 2.08
N HIS A 54 4.19 18.74 1.52
CA HIS A 54 5.23 19.49 2.23
C HIS A 54 4.68 20.60 3.14
N LEU A 55 3.50 21.14 2.84
CA LEU A 55 2.92 22.29 3.53
C LEU A 55 1.72 21.90 4.41
N GLU A 56 0.85 21.05 3.90
CA GLU A 56 -0.37 20.62 4.58
C GLU A 56 -0.22 19.18 5.06
N LYS A 57 -0.19 19.01 6.38
CA LYS A 57 -0.17 17.69 7.00
C LYS A 57 -1.61 17.27 7.30
N VAL A 58 -2.02 16.13 6.74
CA VAL A 58 -3.42 15.67 6.78
C VAL A 58 -3.68 14.57 7.80
N GLY A 59 -2.66 14.14 8.53
CA GLY A 59 -2.80 13.12 9.57
C GLY A 59 -1.46 12.70 10.17
N LYS A 60 -1.52 11.83 11.16
CA LYS A 60 -0.37 11.22 11.82
C LYS A 60 -0.45 9.71 11.73
N ILE A 61 0.71 9.05 11.66
CA ILE A 61 0.82 7.60 11.72
C ILE A 61 2.01 7.22 12.60
N THR A 62 1.83 6.21 13.44
CA THR A 62 2.86 5.72 14.36
C THR A 62 3.69 4.60 13.71
N ARG A 63 4.88 4.33 14.27
CA ARG A 63 5.73 3.21 13.81
C ARG A 63 5.01 1.86 13.86
N GLU A 64 4.23 1.59 14.89
CA GLU A 64 3.48 0.33 15.05
C GLU A 64 2.52 0.09 13.87
N GLN A 65 1.77 1.13 13.48
CA GLN A 65 0.88 1.07 12.32
C GLN A 65 1.63 0.87 11.02
N LEU A 66 2.82 1.48 10.87
CA LEU A 66 3.68 1.26 9.72
C LEU A 66 4.22 -0.17 9.65
N GLU A 67 4.54 -0.78 10.79
CA GLU A 67 4.99 -2.18 10.88
C GLU A 67 3.88 -3.15 10.50
N GLU A 68 2.64 -2.93 10.94
CA GLU A 68 1.50 -3.74 10.52
C GLU A 68 1.28 -3.65 9.00
N ILE A 69 1.33 -2.45 8.43
CA ILE A 69 1.21 -2.23 6.99
C ILE A 69 2.37 -2.88 6.24
N ALA A 70 3.59 -2.78 6.77
CA ALA A 70 4.78 -3.40 6.20
C ALA A 70 4.65 -4.92 6.20
N LYS A 71 4.17 -5.55 7.28
CA LYS A 71 3.90 -7.00 7.36
C LYS A 71 2.89 -7.46 6.33
N ILE A 72 1.80 -6.72 6.14
CA ILE A 72 0.78 -7.03 5.12
C ILE A 72 1.39 -6.97 3.72
N LYS A 73 2.25 -5.98 3.46
CA LYS A 73 2.82 -5.72 2.14
C LYS A 73 4.18 -6.40 1.90
N ILE A 74 4.72 -7.14 2.86
CA ILE A 74 6.11 -7.61 2.83
C ILE A 74 6.42 -8.50 1.62
N LYS A 75 5.42 -9.22 1.11
CA LYS A 75 5.55 -10.06 -0.10
C LYS A 75 5.72 -9.25 -1.39
N ASP A 76 5.28 -8.00 -1.41
CA ASP A 76 5.35 -7.08 -2.55
C ASP A 76 6.35 -5.93 -2.33
N LEU A 77 6.99 -5.87 -1.17
CA LEU A 77 8.01 -4.88 -0.85
C LEU A 77 9.39 -5.41 -1.25
N THR A 78 10.22 -4.51 -1.76
CA THR A 78 11.63 -4.78 -2.12
C THR A 78 12.59 -4.55 -0.94
N GLY A 79 12.07 -4.40 0.29
CA GLY A 79 12.89 -4.19 1.48
C GLY A 79 13.66 -5.46 1.87
N ALA A 80 14.94 -5.31 2.17
CA ALA A 80 15.79 -6.43 2.60
C ALA A 80 15.46 -6.91 4.02
N ASP A 81 14.96 -6.02 4.87
CA ASP A 81 14.59 -6.25 6.26
C ASP A 81 13.29 -5.52 6.64
N MET A 82 12.75 -5.82 7.82
CA MET A 82 11.51 -5.20 8.32
C MET A 82 11.66 -3.68 8.49
N ASP A 83 12.83 -3.20 8.91
CA ASP A 83 13.07 -1.77 9.08
C ASP A 83 13.13 -1.01 7.74
N ALA A 84 13.72 -1.59 6.69
CA ALA A 84 13.66 -1.02 5.34
C ALA A 84 12.24 -1.06 4.77
N ALA A 85 11.47 -2.11 5.07
CA ALA A 85 10.07 -2.18 4.72
C ALA A 85 9.29 -1.03 5.39
N VAL A 86 9.47 -0.82 6.70
CA VAL A 86 8.87 0.30 7.45
C VAL A 86 9.30 1.65 6.88
N ARG A 87 10.59 1.85 6.57
CA ARG A 87 11.09 3.09 5.95
C ARG A 87 10.47 3.35 4.57
N THR A 88 10.23 2.30 3.79
CA THR A 88 9.59 2.41 2.47
C THR A 88 8.14 2.88 2.61
N ILE A 89 7.40 2.33 3.58
CA ILE A 89 6.04 2.76 3.88
C ILE A 89 6.03 4.16 4.50
N ALA A 90 6.99 4.49 5.37
CA ALA A 90 7.15 5.83 5.94
C ALA A 90 7.41 6.89 4.86
N GLY A 91 8.24 6.60 3.87
CA GLY A 91 8.45 7.48 2.71
C GLY A 91 7.16 7.73 1.93
N SER A 92 6.35 6.68 1.73
CA SER A 92 5.04 6.77 1.10
C SER A 92 4.04 7.58 1.94
N ALA A 93 4.09 7.47 3.27
CA ALA A 93 3.27 8.28 4.17
C ALA A 93 3.65 9.77 4.11
N ARG A 94 4.96 10.07 4.10
CA ARG A 94 5.47 11.45 4.00
C ARG A 94 5.05 12.11 2.68
N SER A 95 5.09 11.39 1.55
CA SER A 95 4.65 11.91 0.24
C SER A 95 3.14 12.14 0.15
N MET A 96 2.35 11.51 1.03
CA MET A 96 0.91 11.77 1.16
C MET A 96 0.58 12.92 2.13
N GLY A 97 1.58 13.52 2.77
CA GLY A 97 1.40 14.55 3.79
C GLY A 97 1.00 13.99 5.16
N LEU A 98 1.31 12.73 5.44
CA LEU A 98 1.19 12.18 6.80
C LEU A 98 2.46 12.49 7.59
N ILE A 99 2.29 12.80 8.86
CA ILE A 99 3.38 12.91 9.83
C ILE A 99 3.68 11.50 10.32
N VAL A 100 4.92 11.07 10.14
CA VAL A 100 5.41 9.80 10.66
C VAL A 100 6.13 10.06 11.97
N GLU A 101 5.60 9.53 13.07
CA GLU A 101 6.23 9.63 14.40
C GLU A 101 6.95 8.31 14.73
N GLY A 102 8.24 8.38 15.09
CA GLY A 102 9.03 7.24 15.56
C GLY A 102 9.88 6.49 14.52
N VAL A 103 10.15 7.08 13.34
CA VAL A 103 11.02 6.51 12.27
C VAL A 103 12.13 7.47 11.86
#